data_AF-A0A8H7WKR5-F1
#
_entry.id   AF-A0A8H7WKR5-F1
#
_cell.length_a   1.000
_cell.length_b   1.000
_cell.length_c   1.000
_cell.angle_alpha   90.00
_cell.angle_beta   90.00
_cell.angle_gamma   90.00
#
_symmetry.space_group_name_H-M   'P 1'
#
loop_
_entity.id
_entity.type
_entity.pdbx_description
1 polymer ?
#
loop_
_entity_poly.entity_id
_entity_poly.type
_entity_poly.pdbx_seq_one_letter_code
_entity_poly.pdbx_strand_id
1 'polypeptide(L)'
;MFTYPLIRGLDERFEELLELKADVDVLLELGDSDAHCHELHLKAVRQRMRAHTWWVRMVNGDHALWYDPDEKRTALCNIAGQIAARWNVSRDPELTELTDANQPTWTNWMAPAAEPARQQTTFNNNISN
;
A
#
# COMPACT_ATOMS: atom_id res chain seq x y z
N MET A 1 -2.87 12.97 11.20
CA MET A 1 -3.14 12.26 9.93
C MET A 1 -2.68 13.16 8.80
N PHE A 2 -1.84 12.65 7.90
CA PHE A 2 -1.32 13.40 6.76
C PHE A 2 -1.56 12.54 5.52
N THR A 3 -2.07 13.14 4.45
CA THR A 3 -2.33 12.47 3.16
C THR A 3 -1.17 12.76 2.21
N TYR A 4 -0.58 11.72 1.62
CA TYR A 4 0.58 11.85 0.75
C TYR A 4 0.32 11.20 -0.62
N PRO A 5 0.00 11.99 -1.67
CA PRO A 5 -0.22 11.44 -3.00
C PRO A 5 1.13 11.06 -3.64
N LEU A 6 1.23 9.83 -4.16
CA LEU A 6 2.41 9.41 -4.91
C LEU A 6 2.46 10.06 -6.30
N ILE A 7 1.29 10.34 -6.87
CA ILE A 7 1.15 10.98 -8.18
C ILE A 7 0.39 12.28 -8.02
N ARG A 8 0.95 13.36 -8.55
CA ARG A 8 0.27 14.67 -8.66
C ARG A 8 0.41 15.21 -10.08
N GLY A 9 -0.55 14.87 -10.94
CA GLY A 9 -0.46 15.20 -12.37
C GLY A 9 0.58 14.34 -13.08
N LEU A 10 1.63 14.95 -13.61
CA LEU A 10 2.76 14.25 -14.25
C LEU A 10 3.94 13.97 -13.30
N ASP A 11 3.90 14.54 -12.09
CA ASP A 11 4.99 14.43 -11.14
C ASP A 11 4.75 13.25 -10.18
N GLU A 12 5.77 12.42 -10.00
CA GLU A 12 5.85 11.43 -8.93
C GLU A 12 6.46 12.10 -7.69
N ARG A 13 5.90 11.85 -6.50
CA ARG A 13 6.41 12.36 -5.23
C ARG A 13 6.57 11.22 -4.25
N PHE A 14 7.79 10.71 -4.10
CA PHE A 14 8.09 9.66 -3.11
C PHE A 14 9.45 9.82 -2.44
N GLU A 15 10.20 10.87 -2.78
CA GLU A 15 11.53 11.16 -2.24
C GLU A 15 11.51 11.24 -0.72
N GLU A 16 10.52 11.93 -0.15
CA GLU A 16 10.33 12.06 1.30
C GLU A 16 10.15 10.69 1.99
N LEU A 17 9.47 9.75 1.32
CA LEU A 17 9.32 8.37 1.80
C LEU A 17 10.63 7.59 1.72
N LEU A 18 11.42 7.80 0.67
CA LEU A 18 12.72 7.16 0.47
C LEU A 18 13.80 7.66 1.45
N GLU A 19 13.63 8.88 1.96
CA GLU A 19 14.51 9.49 2.96
C GLU A 19 14.25 9.00 4.39
N LEU A 20 13.12 8.32 4.64
CA LEU A 20 12.83 7.74 5.95
C LEU A 20 13.89 6.71 6.33
N LYS A 21 14.36 6.81 7.58
CA LYS A 21 15.45 5.97 8.11
C LYS A 21 14.99 4.53 8.34
N ALA A 22 15.95 3.61 8.38
CA ALA A 22 15.68 2.18 8.54
C ALA A 22 15.13 1.77 9.92
N ASP A 23 15.29 2.62 10.93
CA ASP A 23 14.72 2.44 12.27
C ASP A 23 13.28 2.96 12.38
N VAL A 24 12.73 3.51 11.30
CA VAL A 24 11.34 3.96 11.23
C VAL A 24 10.47 2.85 10.65
N ASP A 25 9.35 2.62 11.31
CA ASP A 25 8.28 1.75 10.82
C ASP A 25 7.12 2.60 10.30
N VAL A 26 6.59 2.26 9.13
CA VAL A 26 5.56 3.04 8.42
C VAL A 26 4.35 2.16 8.14
N LEU A 27 3.17 2.65 8.51
CA LEU A 27 1.89 2.08 8.13
C LEU A 27 1.26 2.93 7.01
N LEU A 28 0.93 2.28 5.89
CA LEU A 28 0.32 2.89 4.72
C LEU A 28 -1.13 2.41 4.60
N GLU A 29 -2.11 3.31 4.73
CA GLU A 29 -3.52 2.99 4.52
C GLU A 29 -3.95 3.52 3.15
N LEU A 30 -4.39 2.63 2.26
CA LEU A 30 -4.65 3.00 0.88
C LEU A 30 -5.90 2.34 0.30
N GLY A 31 -6.71 3.16 -0.36
CA GLY A 31 -7.79 2.71 -1.22
C GLY A 31 -7.29 2.06 -2.51
N ASP A 32 -7.75 0.86 -2.85
CA ASP A 32 -7.32 0.18 -4.08
C ASP A 32 -7.90 0.77 -5.38
N SER A 33 -8.82 1.73 -5.24
CA SER A 33 -9.38 2.53 -6.32
C SER A 33 -8.82 3.96 -6.34
N ASP A 34 -7.76 4.25 -5.57
CA ASP A 34 -7.09 5.55 -5.56
C ASP A 34 -6.27 5.79 -6.85
N ALA A 35 -6.77 6.66 -7.72
CA ALA A 35 -6.08 7.08 -8.95
C ALA A 35 -4.76 7.85 -8.71
N HIS A 36 -4.54 8.37 -7.49
CA HIS A 36 -3.31 9.10 -7.13
C HIS A 36 -2.23 8.19 -6.53
N CYS A 37 -2.53 6.91 -6.30
CA CYS A 37 -1.60 5.99 -5.67
C CYS A 37 -1.95 4.55 -6.06
N HIS A 38 -1.52 4.13 -7.26
CA HIS A 38 -1.75 2.76 -7.70
C HIS A 38 -0.93 1.76 -6.89
N GLU A 39 -1.53 0.60 -6.59
CA GLU A 39 -0.91 -0.49 -5.82
C GLU A 39 0.48 -0.90 -6.36
N LEU A 40 0.63 -0.98 -7.68
CA LEU A 40 1.91 -1.29 -8.33
C LEU A 40 2.99 -0.24 -8.04
N HIS A 41 2.63 1.04 -8.03
CA HIS A 41 3.56 2.13 -7.73
C HIS A 41 3.93 2.13 -6.25
N LEU A 42 2.94 1.94 -5.36
CA LEU A 42 3.18 1.82 -3.93
C LEU A 42 4.12 0.64 -3.63
N LYS A 43 3.91 -0.52 -4.26
CA LYS A 43 4.80 -1.67 -4.10
C LYS A 43 6.24 -1.32 -4.49
N ALA A 44 6.42 -0.68 -5.65
CA ALA A 44 7.75 -0.27 -6.13
C ALA A 44 8.43 0.74 -5.18
N VAL A 45 7.66 1.68 -4.61
CA VAL A 45 8.18 2.64 -3.61
C VAL A 45 8.57 1.91 -2.32
N ARG A 46 7.69 1.05 -1.77
CA ARG A 46 7.95 0.29 -0.54
C ARG A 46 9.22 -0.58 -0.64
N GLN A 47 9.46 -1.19 -1.80
CA GLN A 47 10.68 -1.98 -2.05
C GLN A 47 11.97 -1.14 -2.06
N ARG A 48 11.86 0.17 -2.30
CA ARG A 48 12.99 1.11 -2.33
C ARG A 48 13.18 1.86 -1.01
N MET A 49 12.16 1.87 -0.15
CA MET A 49 12.23 2.51 1.17
C MET A 49 13.24 1.77 2.06
N ARG A 50 13.96 2.53 2.89
CA ARG A 50 14.81 1.95 3.94
C ARG A 50 14.02 1.60 5.19
N ALA A 51 13.00 2.39 5.48
CA ALA A 51 12.04 2.15 6.55
C ALA A 51 11.27 0.84 6.32
N HIS A 52 10.90 0.14 7.39
CA HIS A 52 10.01 -1.01 7.25
C HIS A 52 8.59 -0.53 6.98
N THR A 53 7.88 -1.24 6.11
CA THR A 53 6.56 -0.81 5.65
C THR A 53 5.52 -1.89 5.80
N TRP A 54 4.39 -1.50 6.40
CA TRP A 54 3.14 -2.23 6.41
C TRP A 54 2.15 -1.49 5.52
N TRP A 55 1.20 -2.21 4.93
CA TRP A 55 0.09 -1.56 4.25
C TRP A 55 -1.25 -2.22 4.57
N VAL A 56 -2.29 -1.39 4.49
CA VAL A 56 -3.68 -1.77 4.60
C VAL A 56 -4.35 -1.42 3.29
N ARG A 57 -4.83 -2.44 2.59
CA ARG A 57 -5.63 -2.29 1.38
C ARG A 57 -7.09 -2.10 1.74
N MET A 58 -7.62 -0.91 1.48
CA MET A 58 -9.03 -0.55 1.65
C MET A 58 -9.76 -0.80 0.33
N VAL A 59 -10.47 -1.93 0.23
CA VAL A 59 -11.14 -2.35 -1.02
C VAL A 59 -12.21 -1.33 -1.43
N ASN A 60 -12.23 -0.97 -2.71
CA ASN A 60 -13.07 0.06 -3.34
C ASN A 60 -12.91 1.47 -2.75
N GLY A 61 -11.85 1.73 -1.98
CA GLY A 61 -11.56 3.06 -1.46
C GLY A 61 -10.90 3.93 -2.53
N ASP A 62 -11.35 5.17 -2.66
CA ASP A 62 -10.63 6.19 -3.42
C ASP A 62 -9.65 6.97 -2.52
N HIS A 63 -9.05 8.04 -3.04
CA HIS A 63 -8.11 8.89 -2.28
C HIS A 63 -8.71 9.47 -0.99
N ALA A 64 -10.02 9.77 -1.01
CA ALA A 64 -10.73 10.35 0.13
C ALA A 64 -11.34 9.27 1.05
N LEU A 65 -11.13 7.99 0.71
CA LEU A 65 -11.83 6.85 1.29
C LEU A 65 -13.35 7.09 1.30
N TRP A 66 -13.87 7.56 0.18
CA TRP A 66 -15.30 7.81 0.01
C TRP A 66 -16.05 6.49 -0.22
N TYR A 67 -17.08 6.25 0.57
CA TYR A 67 -17.96 5.08 0.46
C TYR A 67 -19.42 5.51 0.61
N ASP A 68 -20.29 4.96 -0.22
CA ASP A 68 -21.74 5.12 -0.13
C ASP A 68 -22.35 3.85 0.50
N PRO A 69 -23.22 3.96 1.51
CA PRO A 69 -23.64 5.19 2.21
C PRO A 69 -22.64 5.70 3.24
N ASP A 70 -22.83 6.94 3.73
CA ASP A 70 -21.92 7.61 4.68
C ASP A 70 -21.70 6.79 5.98
N GLU A 71 -22.69 6.00 6.41
CA GLU A 71 -22.53 5.08 7.54
C GLU A 71 -21.46 4.02 7.26
N LYS A 72 -21.39 3.53 6.02
CA LYS A 72 -20.36 2.58 5.59
C LYS A 72 -18.98 3.24 5.61
N ARG A 73 -18.87 4.47 5.10
CA ARG A 73 -17.62 5.25 5.18
C ARG A 73 -17.14 5.38 6.62
N THR A 74 -18.04 5.77 7.51
CA THR A 74 -17.73 5.92 8.94
C THR A 74 -17.27 4.60 9.55
N ALA A 75 -17.96 3.49 9.23
CA ALA A 75 -17.59 2.18 9.73
C ALA A 75 -16.19 1.73 9.24
N LEU A 76 -15.89 1.86 7.95
CA LEU A 76 -14.60 1.47 7.38
C LEU A 76 -13.45 2.36 7.90
N CYS A 77 -13.65 3.68 8.03
CA CYS A 77 -12.65 4.56 8.64
C CYS A 77 -12.40 4.22 10.12
N ASN A 78 -13.44 3.83 10.86
CA ASN A 78 -13.27 3.35 12.24
C ASN A 78 -12.49 2.04 12.31
N ILE A 79 -12.65 1.15 11.33
CA ILE A 79 -11.86 -0.08 11.21
C ILE A 79 -10.39 0.24 10.90
N ALA A 80 -10.11 1.11 9.92
CA ALA A 80 -8.76 1.57 9.61
C ALA A 80 -8.07 2.14 10.86
N GLY A 81 -8.75 3.04 11.60
CA GLY A 81 -8.24 3.58 12.85
C GLY A 81 -7.95 2.52 13.93
N GLN A 82 -8.76 1.46 14.02
CA GLN A 82 -8.50 0.32 14.93
C GLN A 82 -7.29 -0.51 14.49
N ILE A 83 -7.11 -0.73 13.18
CA ILE A 83 -5.94 -1.42 12.63
C ILE A 83 -4.68 -0.61 12.96
N ALA A 84 -4.68 0.70 12.69
CA ALA A 84 -3.58 1.59 13.01
C ALA A 84 -3.24 1.60 14.50
N ALA A 85 -4.26 1.65 15.38
CA ALA A 85 -4.08 1.59 16.82
C ALA A 85 -3.43 0.27 17.27
N ARG A 86 -3.87 -0.86 16.71
CA ARG A 86 -3.28 -2.18 17.01
C ARG A 86 -1.84 -2.29 16.51
N TRP A 87 -1.60 -1.89 15.26
CA TRP A 87 -0.27 -1.87 14.65
C TRP A 87 0.73 -1.02 15.45
N ASN A 88 0.29 0.12 15.98
CA ASN A 88 1.11 0.99 16.80
C ASN A 88 1.53 0.35 18.13
N VAL A 89 0.70 -0.53 18.69
CA VAL A 89 1.01 -1.28 19.92
C VAL A 89 1.93 -2.47 19.63
N SER A 90 1.62 -3.23 18.57
CA SER A 90 2.40 -4.40 18.17
C SER A 90 2.24 -4.64 16.68
N ARG A 91 3.37 -4.94 16.04
CA ARG A 91 3.45 -5.26 14.61
C ARG A 91 4.48 -6.37 14.43
N ASP A 92 4.12 -7.33 13.59
CA ASP A 92 5.00 -8.41 13.21
C ASP A 92 5.81 -7.97 11.98
N PRO A 93 7.16 -7.99 12.05
CA PRO A 93 8.01 -7.60 10.92
C PRO A 93 7.86 -8.50 9.69
N GLU A 94 7.30 -9.70 9.83
CA GLU A 94 7.13 -10.67 8.74
C GLU A 94 5.71 -10.62 8.12
N LEU A 95 4.73 -10.03 8.80
CA LEU A 95 3.35 -9.95 8.35
C LEU A 95 2.96 -8.50 8.06
N THR A 96 3.27 -8.06 6.84
CA THR A 96 3.21 -6.64 6.45
C THR A 96 1.97 -6.23 5.66
N GLU A 97 1.16 -7.19 5.21
CA GLU A 97 0.00 -6.93 4.34
C GLU A 97 -1.33 -7.25 5.02
N LEU A 98 -2.31 -6.35 4.93
CA LEU A 98 -3.67 -6.58 5.42
C LEU A 98 -4.69 -6.00 4.43
N THR A 99 -5.82 -6.69 4.26
CA THR A 99 -6.91 -6.23 3.40
C THR A 99 -8.18 -6.03 4.24
N ASP A 100 -8.79 -4.85 4.11
CA ASP A 100 -10.18 -4.63 4.51
C ASP A 100 -11.07 -5.15 3.37
N ALA A 101 -11.95 -6.10 3.68
CA ALA A 101 -12.84 -6.75 2.71
C ALA A 101 -14.03 -5.87 2.27
N ASN A 102 -13.94 -4.55 2.43
CA ASN A 102 -15.03 -3.59 2.17
C ASN A 102 -16.29 -3.89 3.01
N GLN A 103 -16.03 -4.35 4.23
CA GLN A 103 -16.99 -4.69 5.28
C GLN A 103 -16.39 -4.17 6.59
N PRO A 104 -17.17 -3.96 7.66
CA PRO A 104 -16.63 -3.53 8.94
C PRO A 104 -15.85 -4.65 9.68
N THR A 105 -14.99 -5.35 8.96
CA THR A 105 -14.19 -6.50 9.36
C THR A 105 -12.89 -6.50 8.53
N TRP A 106 -11.78 -6.87 9.12
CA TRP A 106 -10.49 -6.97 8.41
C TRP A 106 -9.92 -8.39 8.46
N THR A 107 -9.05 -8.71 7.50
CA THR A 107 -8.34 -9.99 7.46
C THR A 107 -7.17 -10.03 8.44
N ASN A 108 -6.57 -11.20 8.64
CA ASN A 108 -5.29 -11.25 9.35
C ASN A 108 -4.18 -10.58 8.52
N TRP A 109 -3.14 -10.10 9.21
CA TRP A 109 -1.88 -9.72 8.58
C TRP A 109 -1.25 -10.93 7.88
N MET A 110 -0.67 -10.71 6.72
CA MET A 110 -0.05 -11.71 5.86
C MET A 110 1.34 -11.27 5.45
N ALA A 111 2.18 -12.25 5.13
CA ALA A 111 3.46 -11.98 4.48
C ALA A 111 3.25 -11.34 3.08
N PRO A 112 4.20 -10.53 2.60
CA PRO A 112 4.12 -9.95 1.27
C PRO A 112 4.03 -11.05 0.21
N ALA A 113 3.18 -10.85 -0.79
CA ALA A 113 3.02 -11.80 -1.88
C ALA A 113 4.37 -12.02 -2.59
N ALA A 114 4.77 -13.28 -2.76
CA ALA A 114 5.99 -13.64 -3.46
C ALA A 114 6.00 -13.02 -4.87
N GLU A 115 7.13 -12.45 -5.28
CA GLU A 115 7.25 -11.94 -6.65
C GLU A 115 7.06 -13.09 -7.64
N PRO A 116 6.21 -12.92 -8.69
CA PRO A 116 6.21 -13.87 -9.78
C PRO A 116 7.62 -13.89 -10.39
N ALA A 117 8.17 -15.09 -10.58
CA ALA A 117 9.51 -15.27 -11.14
C ALA A 117 9.65 -14.44 -12.43
N ARG A 118 10.69 -13.58 -12.50
CA ARG A 118 11.02 -12.85 -13.73
C ARG A 118 11.15 -13.85 -14.86
N GLN A 119 10.22 -13.81 -15.82
CA GLN A 119 10.42 -14.49 -17.09
C GLN A 119 11.60 -13.80 -17.76
N GLN A 120 12.71 -14.51 -17.91
CA GLN A 120 13.82 -14.05 -18.73
C GLN A 120 13.34 -14.02 -20.19
N THR A 121 12.93 -12.86 -20.67
CA THR A 121 12.79 -12.63 -22.12
C THR A 121 14.17 -12.67 -22.74
N THR A 122 14.56 -13.84 -23.25
CA THR A 122 15.64 -13.96 -24.23
C THR A 122 15.21 -13.27 -25.51
N PHE A 123 15.75 -12.09 -25.78
CA PHE A 123 15.69 -11.51 -27.12
C PHE A 123 16.64 -12.29 -28.03
N ASN A 124 16.08 -13.11 -28.92
CA ASN A 124 16.84 -13.72 -30.01
C ASN A 124 17.18 -12.65 -31.05
N ASN A 125 18.40 -12.11 -30.98
CA ASN A 125 18.95 -11.29 -32.05
C ASN A 125 19.42 -12.18 -33.21
N ASN A 126 18.49 -12.66 -34.03
CA ASN A 126 18.81 -13.17 -35.36
C ASN A 126 18.66 -12.03 -36.37
N ILE A 127 19.68 -11.19 -36.47
CA ILE A 127 19.88 -10.35 -37.66
C ILE A 127 20.86 -11.12 -38.54
N SER A 128 20.34 -11.75 -39.59
CA SER A 128 21.14 -12.39 -40.63
C SER A 128 21.90 -11.32 -41.42
N ASN A 129 23.20 -11.56 -41.60
CA ASN A 129 24.08 -10.83 -42.52
C ASN A 129 23.66 -10.99 -43.99
#